data_AF-A0A1A8B4P6-F1
#
_entry.id   AF-A0A1A8B4P6-F1
#
_cell.length_a   1.000
_cell.length_b   1.000
_cell.length_c   1.000
_cell.angle_alpha   90.00
_cell.angle_beta   90.00
_cell.angle_gamma   90.00
#
_symmetry.space_group_name_H-M   'P 1'
#
loop_
_entity.id
_entity.type
_entity.pdbx_description
1 polymer ?
#
loop_
_entity_poly.entity_id
_entity_poly.type
_entity_poly.pdbx_seq_one_letter_code
_entity_poly.pdbx_strand_id
1 'polypeptide(L)'
;TAWDESDTSRRLSERVWDVARWKDVLERCAQKVDEEMEALTLSKEQTEMVLAATAVPLEVSSECLTLREGRQGPELVHDPVEEQLKKEVELIEGVQRRLQQNIHQVFEQLCILQEIRHQLTSDLQNKMDALDIDMSCLSLNIKSPDISLKTNPTRIPPGSSTPQEWVQFSHFNVARAHEAMQASQRMREDTSLAAAQMNNELETQRRATEFALRKRTHQQEQARDQLLWQIKNTEEEMTYMETDIRGLDADLQAKAASLKLAHTRLESRTRRPGVDLCRDQ
;
A
#
# COMPACT_ATOMS: atom_id res chain seq x y z
N THR A 1 -37.83 -57.48 -32.11
CA THR A 1 -37.34 -57.94 -33.43
C THR A 1 -35.92 -57.43 -33.62
N ALA A 2 -35.16 -57.94 -34.59
CA ALA A 2 -33.80 -57.42 -34.86
C ALA A 2 -33.80 -55.90 -35.19
N TRP A 3 -34.90 -55.41 -35.74
CA TRP A 3 -35.13 -53.99 -35.98
C TRP A 3 -35.27 -53.20 -34.68
N ASP A 4 -36.07 -53.67 -33.72
CA ASP A 4 -36.24 -53.01 -32.41
C ASP A 4 -34.92 -52.96 -31.61
N GLU A 5 -34.11 -54.02 -31.67
CA GLU A 5 -32.78 -54.05 -31.07
C GLU A 5 -31.87 -52.99 -31.70
N SER A 6 -31.84 -52.91 -33.04
CA SER A 6 -31.03 -51.91 -33.73
C SER A 6 -31.45 -50.46 -33.44
N ASP A 7 -32.76 -50.18 -33.33
CA ASP A 7 -33.24 -48.82 -33.02
C ASP A 7 -32.92 -48.41 -31.59
N THR A 8 -33.10 -49.32 -30.62
CA THR A 8 -32.78 -49.06 -29.22
C THR A 8 -31.29 -48.84 -28.99
N SER A 9 -30.42 -49.67 -29.60
CA SER A 9 -28.97 -49.48 -29.55
C SER A 9 -28.54 -48.16 -30.19
N ARG A 10 -29.17 -47.73 -31.29
CA ARG A 10 -28.88 -46.44 -31.93
C ARG A 10 -29.22 -45.27 -31.01
N ARG A 11 -30.42 -45.25 -30.42
CA ARG A 11 -30.85 -44.17 -29.51
C ARG A 11 -29.99 -44.09 -28.24
N LEU A 12 -29.56 -45.25 -27.73
CA LEU A 12 -28.64 -45.31 -26.59
C LEU A 12 -27.24 -44.79 -26.97
N SER A 13 -26.74 -45.15 -28.17
CA SER A 13 -25.48 -44.60 -28.69
C SER A 13 -25.54 -43.07 -28.88
N GLU A 14 -26.65 -42.53 -29.37
CA GLU A 14 -26.86 -41.07 -29.47
C GLU A 14 -26.83 -40.42 -28.08
N ARG A 15 -27.46 -41.05 -27.07
CA ARG A 15 -27.43 -40.57 -25.69
C ARG A 15 -26.02 -40.57 -25.09
N VAL A 16 -25.27 -41.66 -25.26
CA VAL A 16 -23.86 -41.76 -24.83
C VAL A 16 -23.03 -40.63 -25.43
N TRP A 17 -23.22 -40.34 -26.73
CA TRP A 17 -22.52 -39.26 -27.41
C TRP A 17 -22.87 -37.88 -26.83
N ASP A 18 -24.16 -37.62 -26.56
CA ASP A 18 -24.60 -36.36 -25.96
C ASP A 18 -24.05 -36.16 -24.55
N VAL A 19 -24.07 -37.21 -23.72
CA VAL A 19 -23.53 -37.17 -22.34
C VAL A 19 -22.02 -36.94 -22.37
N ALA A 20 -21.29 -37.65 -23.23
CA ALA A 20 -19.85 -37.48 -23.41
C ALA A 20 -19.50 -36.05 -23.86
N ARG A 21 -20.25 -35.49 -24.81
CA ARG A 21 -20.06 -34.11 -25.26
C ARG A 21 -20.23 -33.10 -24.11
N TRP A 22 -21.27 -33.27 -23.28
CA TRP A 22 -21.50 -32.38 -22.14
C TRP A 22 -20.44 -32.56 -21.05
N LYS A 23 -19.97 -33.79 -20.80
CA LYS A 23 -18.84 -34.07 -19.91
C LYS A 23 -17.61 -33.26 -20.35
N ASP A 24 -17.23 -33.33 -21.63
CA ASP A 24 -16.07 -32.60 -22.15
C ASP A 24 -16.23 -31.07 -22.05
N VAL A 25 -17.45 -30.56 -22.25
CA VAL A 25 -17.75 -29.12 -22.09
C VAL A 25 -17.59 -28.69 -20.64
N LEU A 26 -18.14 -29.45 -19.69
CA LEU A 26 -18.04 -29.17 -18.26
C LEU A 26 -16.61 -29.27 -17.75
N GLU A 27 -15.85 -30.28 -18.20
CA GLU A 27 -14.44 -30.46 -17.84
C GLU A 27 -13.59 -29.28 -18.31
N ARG A 28 -13.73 -28.86 -19.58
CA ARG A 28 -13.06 -27.66 -20.10
C ARG A 28 -13.48 -26.38 -19.39
N CYS A 29 -14.75 -26.26 -19.02
CA CYS A 29 -15.26 -25.10 -18.29
C CYS A 29 -14.67 -25.04 -16.87
N ALA A 30 -14.63 -26.17 -16.17
CA ALA A 30 -14.04 -26.30 -14.84
C ALA A 30 -12.55 -25.94 -14.85
N GLN A 31 -11.79 -26.43 -15.84
CA GLN A 31 -10.38 -26.08 -16.00
C GLN A 31 -10.18 -24.57 -16.17
N LYS A 32 -11.00 -23.90 -16.99
CA LYS A 32 -10.93 -22.44 -17.16
C LYS A 32 -11.26 -21.67 -15.87
N VAL A 33 -12.21 -22.18 -15.07
CA VAL A 33 -12.51 -21.60 -13.76
C VAL A 33 -11.32 -21.75 -12.83
N ASP A 34 -10.64 -22.91 -12.82
CA ASP A 34 -9.42 -23.12 -12.03
C ASP A 34 -8.32 -22.12 -12.46
N GLU A 35 -8.08 -21.99 -13.77
CA GLU A 35 -7.10 -21.02 -14.32
C GLU A 35 -7.41 -19.58 -13.90
N GLU A 36 -8.69 -19.16 -13.93
CA GLU A 36 -9.08 -17.81 -13.49
C GLU A 36 -9.01 -17.64 -11.97
N MET A 37 -9.31 -18.67 -11.17
CA MET A 37 -9.14 -18.64 -9.72
C MET A 37 -7.67 -18.44 -9.32
N GLU A 38 -6.75 -19.15 -9.98
CA GLU A 38 -5.31 -18.96 -9.77
C GLU A 38 -4.87 -17.54 -10.14
N ALA A 39 -5.35 -17.04 -11.28
CA ALA A 39 -5.02 -15.69 -11.74
C ALA A 39 -5.56 -14.59 -10.82
N LEU A 40 -6.76 -14.77 -10.26
CA LEU A 40 -7.36 -13.87 -9.28
C LEU A 40 -6.67 -13.94 -7.91
N THR A 41 -6.25 -15.14 -7.50
CA THR A 41 -5.46 -15.35 -6.26
C THR A 41 -4.13 -14.61 -6.36
N LEU A 42 -3.40 -14.75 -7.47
CA LEU A 42 -2.15 -14.02 -7.68
C LEU A 42 -2.35 -12.49 -7.62
N SER A 43 -3.44 -11.98 -8.22
CA SER A 43 -3.78 -10.56 -8.15
C SER A 43 -4.06 -10.09 -6.72
N LYS A 44 -4.71 -10.92 -5.89
CA LYS A 44 -4.95 -10.65 -4.47
C LYS A 44 -3.64 -10.57 -3.70
N GLU A 45 -2.77 -11.57 -3.86
CA GLU A 45 -1.48 -11.65 -3.17
C GLU A 45 -0.59 -10.44 -3.51
N GLN A 46 -0.54 -10.05 -4.79
CA GLN A 46 0.17 -8.85 -5.20
C GLN A 46 -0.38 -7.58 -4.52
N THR A 47 -1.70 -7.47 -4.40
CA THR A 47 -2.35 -6.33 -3.73
C THR A 47 -2.05 -6.32 -2.23
N GLU A 48 -2.02 -7.49 -1.59
CA GLU A 48 -1.62 -7.66 -0.18
C GLU A 48 -0.16 -7.28 0.05
N MET A 49 0.74 -7.65 -0.86
CA MET A 49 2.14 -7.23 -0.81
C MET A 49 2.30 -5.71 -0.93
N VAL A 50 1.55 -5.08 -1.84
CA VAL A 50 1.53 -3.61 -1.98
C VAL A 50 1.01 -2.97 -0.69
N LEU A 51 -0.08 -3.48 -0.12
CA LEU A 51 -0.61 -3.01 1.16
C LEU A 51 0.46 -3.10 2.27
N ALA A 52 1.13 -4.23 2.41
CA ALA A 52 2.20 -4.41 3.40
C ALA A 52 3.36 -3.41 3.19
N ALA A 53 3.73 -3.15 1.94
CA ALA A 53 4.81 -2.21 1.60
C ALA A 53 4.50 -0.77 2.02
N THR A 54 3.22 -0.38 2.18
CA THR A 54 2.84 0.96 2.65
C THR A 54 3.02 1.17 4.16
N ALA A 55 3.22 0.10 4.95
CA ALA A 55 3.34 0.20 6.40
C ALA A 55 4.58 1.00 6.83
N VAL A 56 5.73 0.74 6.21
CA VAL A 56 6.99 1.44 6.55
C VAL A 56 6.94 2.93 6.23
N PRO A 57 6.51 3.37 5.02
CA PRO A 57 6.32 4.80 4.73
C PRO A 57 5.37 5.51 5.69
N LEU A 58 4.29 4.84 6.14
CA LEU A 58 3.35 5.39 7.10
C LEU A 58 4.02 5.61 8.47
N GLU A 59 4.74 4.60 8.96
CA GLU A 59 5.46 4.67 10.24
C GLU A 59 6.51 5.78 10.22
N VAL A 60 7.33 5.85 9.17
CA VAL A 60 8.35 6.90 9.01
C VAL A 60 7.72 8.29 8.96
N SER A 61 6.64 8.48 8.19
CA SER A 61 5.97 9.78 8.09
C SER A 61 5.34 10.20 9.42
N SER A 62 4.76 9.24 10.15
CA SER A 62 4.17 9.46 11.47
C SER A 62 5.22 9.81 12.52
N GLU A 63 6.33 9.06 12.55
CA GLU A 63 7.46 9.36 13.45
C GLU A 63 8.06 10.73 13.15
N CYS A 64 8.20 11.09 11.87
CA CYS A 64 8.64 12.43 11.46
C CYS A 64 7.71 13.53 11.98
N LEU A 65 6.39 13.31 12.00
CA LEU A 65 5.44 14.24 12.60
C LEU A 65 5.59 14.31 14.12
N THR A 66 5.69 13.18 14.82
CA THR A 66 5.88 13.16 16.27
C THR A 66 7.16 13.90 16.69
N LEU A 67 8.27 13.70 15.97
CA LEU A 67 9.52 14.44 16.21
C LEU A 67 9.37 15.95 16.00
N ARG A 68 8.50 16.37 15.06
CA ARG A 68 8.20 17.78 14.82
C ARG A 68 7.30 18.38 15.89
N GLU A 69 6.30 17.64 16.36
CA GLU A 69 5.43 18.07 17.45
C GLU A 69 6.20 18.30 18.76
N GLY A 70 7.32 17.58 18.94
CA GLY A 70 8.24 17.76 20.06
C GLY A 70 9.12 19.01 20.01
N ARG A 71 9.08 19.83 18.95
CA ARG A 71 9.89 21.06 18.84
C ARG A 71 9.51 22.07 19.91
N GLN A 72 10.52 22.77 20.45
CA GLN A 72 10.34 23.75 21.53
C GLN A 72 10.91 25.13 21.19
N GLY A 73 10.37 26.15 21.85
CA GLY A 73 10.87 27.52 21.76
C GLY A 73 10.73 28.12 20.35
N PRO A 74 11.78 28.76 19.80
CA PRO A 74 11.70 29.47 18.51
C PRO A 74 11.53 28.55 17.30
N GLU A 75 11.67 27.23 17.47
CA GLU A 75 11.43 26.23 16.41
C GLU A 75 9.98 25.73 16.34
N LEU A 76 9.11 26.17 17.27
CA LEU A 76 7.67 25.88 17.23
C LEU A 76 6.98 26.70 16.12
N VAL A 77 7.22 26.27 14.88
CA VAL A 77 6.70 26.91 13.68
C VAL A 77 6.00 25.87 12.84
N HIS A 78 4.77 26.18 12.44
CA HIS A 78 4.08 25.41 11.43
C HIS A 78 4.79 25.62 10.09
N ASP A 79 5.51 24.60 9.62
CA ASP A 79 6.33 24.70 8.42
C ASP A 79 5.76 23.87 7.27
N PRO A 80 6.11 24.20 6.01
CA PRO A 80 5.59 23.49 4.85
C PRO A 80 5.87 21.98 4.85
N VAL A 81 6.87 21.52 5.62
CA VAL A 81 7.17 20.10 5.72
C VAL A 81 6.14 19.39 6.60
N GLU A 82 5.74 19.99 7.72
CA GLU A 82 4.68 19.45 8.57
C GLU A 82 3.37 19.29 7.77
N GLU A 83 3.03 20.29 6.94
CA GLU A 83 1.86 20.23 6.06
C GLU A 83 1.96 19.07 5.05
N GLN A 84 3.12 18.89 4.40
CA GLN A 84 3.31 17.79 3.44
C GLN A 84 3.33 16.41 4.11
N LEU A 85 3.92 16.29 5.30
CA LEU A 85 3.92 15.05 6.06
C LEU A 85 2.51 14.64 6.51
N LYS A 86 1.68 15.60 6.96
CA LYS A 86 0.26 15.31 7.28
C LYS A 86 -0.50 14.80 6.06
N LYS A 87 -0.34 15.46 4.91
CA LYS A 87 -0.93 15.00 3.64
C LYS A 87 -0.43 13.61 3.23
N GLU A 88 0.85 13.32 3.45
CA GLU A 88 1.43 12.01 3.15
C GLU A 88 0.85 10.91 4.04
N VAL A 89 0.71 11.14 5.34
CA VAL A 89 0.05 10.21 6.26
C VAL A 89 -1.41 9.97 5.86
N GLU A 90 -2.19 11.05 5.67
CA GLU A 90 -3.60 10.96 5.27
C GLU A 90 -3.78 10.20 3.94
N LEU A 91 -2.89 10.45 2.97
CA LEU A 91 -2.90 9.76 1.68
C LEU A 91 -2.56 8.28 1.84
N ILE A 92 -1.51 7.93 2.58
CA ILE A 92 -1.11 6.53 2.79
C ILE A 92 -2.23 5.76 3.48
N GLU A 93 -2.85 6.31 4.52
CA GLU A 93 -4.01 5.70 5.19
C GLU A 93 -5.22 5.55 4.25
N GLY A 94 -5.45 6.53 3.38
CA GLY A 94 -6.47 6.46 2.33
C GLY A 94 -6.21 5.33 1.33
N VAL A 95 -4.97 5.19 0.88
CA VAL A 95 -4.53 4.11 -0.02
C VAL A 95 -4.64 2.75 0.65
N GLN A 96 -4.24 2.61 1.92
CA GLN A 96 -4.38 1.37 2.69
C GLN A 96 -5.84 0.92 2.77
N ARG A 97 -6.77 1.83 3.06
CA ARG A 97 -8.21 1.51 3.09
C ARG A 97 -8.73 1.06 1.73
N ARG A 98 -8.33 1.71 0.64
CA ARG A 98 -8.71 1.32 -0.73
C ARG A 98 -8.16 -0.06 -1.10
N LEU A 99 -6.89 -0.32 -0.80
CA LEU A 99 -6.27 -1.63 -1.04
C LEU A 99 -6.96 -2.74 -0.24
N GLN A 100 -7.29 -2.51 1.04
CA GLN A 100 -8.04 -3.45 1.87
C GLN A 100 -9.44 -3.74 1.30
N GLN A 101 -10.15 -2.71 0.82
CA GLN A 101 -11.45 -2.89 0.16
C GLN A 101 -11.34 -3.72 -1.11
N ASN A 102 -10.32 -3.46 -1.95
CA ASN A 102 -10.07 -4.25 -3.16
C ASN A 102 -9.77 -5.71 -2.82
N ILE A 103 -8.93 -5.97 -1.82
CA ILE A 103 -8.61 -7.33 -1.34
C ILE A 103 -9.89 -8.06 -0.91
N HIS A 104 -10.78 -7.38 -0.18
CA HIS A 104 -12.06 -7.95 0.25
C HIS A 104 -12.97 -8.30 -0.93
N GLN A 105 -13.13 -7.39 -1.89
CA GLN A 105 -13.94 -7.64 -3.10
C GLN A 105 -13.39 -8.80 -3.93
N VAL A 106 -12.06 -8.88 -4.08
CA VAL A 106 -11.39 -9.99 -4.77
C VAL A 106 -11.61 -11.32 -4.04
N PHE A 107 -11.56 -11.31 -2.70
CA PHE A 107 -11.85 -12.49 -1.90
C PHE A 107 -13.29 -12.98 -2.06
N GLU A 108 -14.28 -12.07 -2.03
CA GLU A 108 -15.69 -12.42 -2.29
C GLU A 108 -15.87 -13.05 -3.67
N GLN A 109 -15.21 -12.51 -4.70
CA GLN A 109 -15.25 -13.06 -6.05
C GLN A 109 -14.60 -14.45 -6.14
N LEU A 110 -13.52 -14.71 -5.40
CA LEU A 110 -12.93 -16.04 -5.28
C LEU A 110 -13.92 -17.04 -4.67
N CYS A 111 -14.67 -16.65 -3.64
CA CYS A 111 -15.70 -17.51 -3.05
C CYS A 111 -16.80 -17.87 -4.07
N ILE A 112 -17.24 -16.90 -4.88
CA ILE A 112 -18.23 -17.13 -5.96
C ILE A 112 -17.69 -18.13 -6.99
N LEU A 113 -16.45 -17.93 -7.45
CA LEU A 113 -15.82 -18.85 -8.40
C LEU A 113 -15.66 -20.26 -7.82
N GLN A 114 -15.33 -20.38 -6.53
CA GLN A 114 -15.21 -21.66 -5.84
C GLN A 114 -16.56 -22.40 -5.76
N GLU A 115 -17.66 -21.69 -5.48
CA GLU A 115 -19.00 -22.28 -5.50
C GLU A 115 -19.39 -22.77 -6.89
N ILE A 116 -19.11 -21.98 -7.92
CA ILE A 116 -19.33 -22.35 -9.32
C ILE A 116 -18.52 -23.59 -9.68
N ARG A 117 -17.24 -23.63 -9.29
CA ARG A 117 -16.38 -24.79 -9.51
C ARG A 117 -16.95 -26.04 -8.87
N HIS A 118 -17.44 -25.95 -7.64
CA HIS A 118 -18.10 -27.08 -6.98
C HIS A 118 -19.32 -27.58 -7.76
N GLN A 119 -20.18 -26.67 -8.23
CA GLN A 119 -21.38 -27.03 -9.00
C GLN A 119 -21.04 -27.67 -10.36
N LEU A 120 -20.04 -27.14 -11.07
CA LEU A 120 -19.52 -27.77 -12.30
C LEU A 120 -18.98 -29.18 -12.03
N THR A 121 -18.30 -29.38 -10.91
CA THR A 121 -17.74 -30.69 -10.51
C THR A 121 -18.84 -31.70 -10.22
N SER A 122 -19.88 -31.28 -9.50
CA SER A 122 -21.04 -32.13 -9.21
C SER A 122 -21.77 -32.51 -10.50
N ASP A 123 -21.98 -31.57 -11.42
CA ASP A 123 -22.58 -31.86 -12.72
C ASP A 123 -21.70 -32.83 -13.54
N LEU A 124 -20.39 -32.59 -13.59
CA LEU A 124 -19.43 -33.47 -14.27
C LEU A 124 -19.46 -34.90 -13.72
N GLN A 125 -19.49 -35.07 -12.40
CA GLN A 125 -19.60 -36.38 -11.76
C GLN A 125 -20.90 -37.08 -12.17
N ASN A 126 -22.02 -36.36 -12.13
CA ASN A 126 -23.31 -36.92 -12.58
C ASN A 126 -23.28 -37.33 -14.06
N LYS A 127 -22.56 -36.60 -14.93
CA LYS A 127 -22.38 -36.98 -16.33
C LYS A 127 -21.50 -38.22 -16.48
N MET A 128 -20.45 -38.36 -15.66
CA MET A 128 -19.59 -39.55 -15.68
C MET A 128 -20.35 -40.81 -15.23
N ASP A 129 -21.11 -40.72 -14.14
CA ASP A 129 -21.91 -41.84 -13.63
C ASP A 129 -23.01 -42.23 -14.63
N ALA A 130 -23.68 -41.25 -15.24
CA ALA A 130 -24.66 -41.52 -16.30
C ALA A 130 -24.03 -42.18 -17.52
N LEU A 131 -22.84 -41.74 -17.92
CA LEU A 131 -22.12 -42.30 -19.06
C LEU A 131 -21.72 -43.77 -18.80
N ASP A 132 -21.27 -44.10 -17.59
CA ASP A 132 -20.90 -45.47 -17.20
C ASP A 132 -22.10 -46.42 -17.25
N ILE A 133 -23.26 -45.96 -16.75
CA ILE A 133 -24.52 -46.69 -16.83
C ILE A 133 -24.94 -46.88 -18.30
N ASP A 134 -24.94 -45.81 -19.10
CA ASP A 134 -25.38 -45.85 -20.50
C ASP A 134 -24.46 -46.74 -21.36
N MET A 135 -23.14 -46.70 -21.13
CA MET A 135 -22.16 -47.60 -21.77
C MET A 135 -22.37 -49.05 -21.37
N SER A 136 -22.60 -49.31 -20.07
CA SER A 136 -22.91 -50.65 -19.56
C SER A 136 -24.18 -51.20 -20.23
N CYS A 137 -25.24 -50.39 -20.32
CA CYS A 137 -26.46 -50.75 -21.03
C CYS A 137 -26.22 -51.02 -22.52
N LEU A 138 -25.37 -50.24 -23.19
CA LEU A 138 -25.05 -50.42 -24.62
C LEU A 138 -24.27 -51.72 -24.89
N SER A 139 -23.52 -52.21 -23.89
CA SER A 139 -22.77 -53.47 -23.99
C SER A 139 -23.63 -54.73 -23.83
N LEU A 140 -24.85 -54.59 -23.29
CA LEU A 140 -25.77 -55.72 -23.10
C LEU A 140 -26.27 -56.23 -24.45
N ASN A 141 -26.32 -57.55 -24.60
CA ASN A 141 -26.91 -58.23 -25.74
C ASN A 141 -27.80 -59.39 -25.28
N ILE A 142 -28.50 -60.04 -26.21
CA ILE A 142 -29.46 -61.12 -25.90
C ILE A 142 -28.80 -62.33 -25.18
N LYS A 143 -27.48 -62.49 -25.27
CA LYS A 143 -26.73 -63.57 -24.60
C LYS A 143 -26.15 -63.16 -23.24
N SER A 144 -26.33 -61.91 -22.82
CA SER A 144 -25.84 -61.43 -21.53
C SER A 144 -26.56 -62.12 -20.37
N PRO A 145 -25.86 -62.60 -19.33
CA PRO A 145 -26.47 -63.39 -18.24
C PRO A 145 -27.43 -62.59 -17.34
N ASP A 146 -27.28 -61.27 -17.28
CA ASP A 146 -28.03 -60.41 -16.35
C ASP A 146 -29.33 -59.82 -16.93
N ILE A 147 -29.73 -60.20 -18.15
CA ILE A 147 -30.99 -59.74 -18.75
C ILE A 147 -32.19 -60.47 -18.11
N SER A 148 -33.22 -59.72 -17.75
CA SER A 148 -34.43 -60.27 -17.11
C SER A 148 -35.63 -59.35 -17.32
N LEU A 149 -36.84 -59.93 -17.34
CA LEU A 149 -38.08 -59.15 -17.41
C LEU A 149 -38.30 -58.41 -16.09
N LYS A 150 -38.46 -57.09 -16.16
CA LYS A 150 -38.71 -56.23 -14.99
C LYS A 150 -40.21 -56.08 -14.75
N THR A 151 -40.62 -55.98 -13.48
CA THR A 151 -42.02 -55.90 -13.05
C THR A 151 -42.73 -54.59 -13.45
N ASN A 152 -42.00 -53.48 -13.61
CA ASN A 152 -42.54 -52.22 -14.09
C ASN A 152 -41.48 -51.43 -14.89
N PRO A 153 -41.21 -51.83 -16.16
CA PRO A 153 -40.09 -51.32 -16.95
C PRO A 153 -40.30 -49.88 -17.43
N THR A 154 -41.54 -49.40 -17.50
CA THR A 154 -41.89 -48.03 -17.93
C THR A 154 -42.06 -47.06 -16.77
N ARG A 155 -41.66 -47.45 -15.56
CA ARG A 155 -41.73 -46.59 -14.38
C ARG A 155 -40.80 -45.39 -14.54
N ILE A 156 -41.35 -44.20 -14.32
CA ILE A 156 -40.56 -42.96 -14.18
C ILE A 156 -40.35 -42.71 -12.69
N PRO A 157 -39.11 -42.70 -12.19
CA PRO A 157 -38.83 -42.34 -10.80
C PRO A 157 -39.33 -40.93 -10.46
N PRO A 158 -39.89 -40.69 -9.26
CA PRO A 158 -40.22 -39.33 -8.83
C PRO A 158 -38.95 -38.47 -8.79
N GLY A 159 -39.04 -37.23 -9.28
CA GLY A 159 -37.88 -36.32 -9.40
C GLY A 159 -37.03 -36.51 -10.66
N SER A 160 -37.48 -37.32 -11.64
CA SER A 160 -36.80 -37.43 -12.94
C SER A 160 -36.90 -36.12 -13.74
N SER A 161 -35.81 -35.74 -14.41
CA SER A 161 -35.78 -34.60 -15.32
C SER A 161 -36.09 -35.01 -16.76
N THR A 162 -36.59 -34.06 -17.54
CA THR A 162 -36.74 -34.18 -18.99
C THR A 162 -35.39 -33.98 -19.69
N PRO A 163 -35.21 -34.49 -20.93
CA PRO A 163 -34.00 -34.23 -21.71
C PRO A 163 -33.71 -32.73 -21.89
N GLN A 164 -34.75 -31.91 -22.03
CA GLN A 164 -34.64 -30.47 -22.13
C GLN A 164 -34.08 -29.85 -20.84
N GLU A 165 -34.64 -30.21 -19.68
CA GLU A 165 -34.15 -29.74 -18.38
C GLU A 165 -32.71 -30.19 -18.11
N TRP A 166 -32.34 -31.42 -18.52
CA TRP A 166 -30.98 -31.93 -18.42
C TRP A 166 -29.96 -31.10 -19.22
N VAL A 167 -30.29 -30.74 -20.47
CA VAL A 167 -29.44 -29.86 -21.29
C VAL A 167 -29.37 -28.46 -20.68
N GLN A 168 -30.50 -27.92 -20.26
CA GLN A 168 -30.59 -26.58 -19.66
C GLN A 168 -29.78 -26.46 -18.38
N PHE A 169 -29.75 -27.50 -17.55
CA PHE A 169 -28.97 -27.52 -16.30
C PHE A 169 -27.47 -27.34 -16.58
N SER A 170 -26.90 -28.15 -17.47
CA SER A 170 -25.48 -28.03 -17.80
C SER A 170 -25.16 -26.75 -18.55
N HIS A 171 -26.05 -26.28 -19.42
CA HIS A 171 -25.91 -24.98 -20.08
C HIS A 171 -25.91 -23.82 -19.08
N PHE A 172 -26.80 -23.85 -18.09
CA PHE A 172 -26.89 -22.83 -17.04
C PHE A 172 -25.60 -22.78 -16.21
N ASN A 173 -25.07 -23.92 -15.78
CA ASN A 173 -23.81 -23.98 -15.02
C ASN A 173 -22.64 -23.37 -15.80
N VAL A 174 -22.53 -23.70 -17.09
CA VAL A 174 -21.48 -23.16 -17.97
C VAL A 174 -21.66 -21.66 -18.22
N ALA A 175 -22.88 -21.19 -18.46
CA ALA A 175 -23.17 -19.77 -18.64
C ALA A 175 -22.80 -18.95 -17.39
N ARG A 176 -23.20 -19.43 -16.21
CA ARG A 176 -22.87 -18.78 -14.94
C ARG A 176 -21.37 -18.75 -14.66
N ALA A 177 -20.65 -19.82 -15.03
CA ALA A 177 -19.20 -19.85 -14.94
C ALA A 177 -18.54 -18.82 -15.86
N HIS A 178 -19.02 -18.68 -17.09
CA HIS A 178 -18.53 -17.65 -18.01
C HIS A 178 -18.77 -16.23 -17.49
N GLU A 179 -19.96 -15.95 -16.93
CA GLU A 179 -20.28 -14.65 -16.34
C GLU A 179 -19.36 -14.32 -15.16
N ALA A 180 -19.14 -15.28 -14.24
CA ALA A 180 -18.27 -15.06 -13.09
C ALA A 180 -16.79 -14.91 -13.48
N MET A 181 -16.30 -15.65 -14.47
CA MET A 181 -14.94 -15.46 -15.01
C MET A 181 -14.78 -14.08 -15.65
N GLN A 182 -15.78 -13.60 -16.40
CA GLN A 182 -15.74 -12.24 -16.97
C GLN A 182 -15.75 -11.17 -15.89
N ALA A 183 -16.54 -11.34 -14.82
CA ALA A 183 -16.53 -10.44 -13.68
C ALA A 183 -15.17 -10.42 -12.97
N SER A 184 -14.56 -11.60 -12.79
CA SER A 184 -13.21 -11.74 -12.23
C SER A 184 -12.16 -11.03 -13.07
N GLN A 185 -12.18 -11.23 -14.39
CA GLN A 185 -11.24 -10.58 -15.30
C GLN A 185 -11.33 -9.06 -15.22
N ARG A 186 -12.55 -8.49 -15.26
CA ARG A 186 -12.76 -7.04 -15.10
C ARG A 186 -12.25 -6.54 -13.75
N MET A 187 -12.49 -7.28 -12.68
CA MET A 187 -12.02 -6.93 -11.34
C MET A 187 -10.49 -6.89 -11.27
N ARG A 188 -9.78 -7.80 -11.96
CA ARG A 188 -8.32 -7.77 -12.05
C ARG A 188 -7.82 -6.54 -12.83
N GLU A 189 -8.47 -6.21 -13.94
CA GLU A 189 -8.16 -5.01 -14.73
C GLU A 189 -8.37 -3.73 -13.90
N ASP A 190 -9.51 -3.61 -13.22
CA ASP A 190 -9.84 -2.48 -12.35
C ASP A 190 -8.87 -2.37 -11.17
N THR A 191 -8.51 -3.49 -10.54
CA THR A 191 -7.54 -3.52 -9.43
C THR A 191 -6.16 -3.08 -9.89
N SER A 192 -5.71 -3.54 -11.07
CA SER A 192 -4.44 -3.13 -11.66
C SER A 192 -4.40 -1.63 -11.97
N LEU A 193 -5.47 -1.09 -12.56
CA LEU A 193 -5.59 0.33 -12.84
C LEU A 193 -5.60 1.16 -11.55
N ALA A 194 -6.40 0.76 -10.56
CA ALA A 194 -6.46 1.44 -9.27
C ALA A 194 -5.10 1.43 -8.57
N ALA A 195 -4.38 0.30 -8.60
CA ALA A 195 -3.04 0.20 -8.03
C ALA A 195 -2.05 1.17 -8.70
N ALA A 196 -2.08 1.26 -10.03
CA ALA A 196 -1.26 2.21 -10.77
C ALA A 196 -1.58 3.68 -10.40
N GLN A 197 -2.87 4.02 -10.27
CA GLN A 197 -3.30 5.35 -9.84
C GLN A 197 -2.82 5.69 -8.43
N MET A 198 -3.04 4.79 -7.46
CA MET A 198 -2.61 4.97 -6.07
C MET A 198 -1.08 5.11 -5.97
N ASN A 199 -0.33 4.32 -6.74
CA ASN A 199 1.13 4.43 -6.77
C ASN A 199 1.60 5.79 -7.31
N ASN A 200 0.92 6.34 -8.32
CA ASN A 200 1.22 7.67 -8.85
C ASN A 200 0.89 8.78 -7.84
N GLU A 201 -0.23 8.65 -7.12
CA GLU A 201 -0.61 9.57 -6.04
C GLU A 201 0.45 9.58 -4.93
N LEU A 202 0.85 8.40 -4.44
CA LEU A 202 1.90 8.22 -3.44
C LEU A 202 3.24 8.80 -3.90
N GLU A 203 3.65 8.51 -5.13
CA GLU A 203 4.91 9.02 -5.69
C GLU A 203 4.92 10.55 -5.78
N THR A 204 3.79 11.13 -6.18
CA THR A 204 3.64 12.59 -6.28
C THR A 204 3.74 13.24 -4.91
N GLN A 205 3.06 12.68 -3.91
CA GLN A 205 3.10 13.21 -2.55
C GLN A 205 4.47 13.04 -1.91
N ARG A 206 5.12 11.88 -2.08
CA ARG A 206 6.50 11.63 -1.62
C ARG A 206 7.48 12.68 -2.14
N ARG A 207 7.39 13.02 -3.43
CA ARG A 207 8.24 14.07 -4.04
C ARG A 207 7.97 15.45 -3.46
N ALA A 208 6.70 15.76 -3.16
CA ALA A 208 6.34 17.03 -2.52
C ALA A 208 6.92 17.14 -1.10
N THR A 209 6.81 16.09 -0.30
CA THR A 209 7.42 16.02 1.04
C THR A 209 8.93 16.11 0.98
N GLU A 210 9.58 15.35 0.08
CA GLU A 210 11.03 15.37 -0.10
C GLU A 210 11.53 16.77 -0.50
N PHE A 211 10.84 17.44 -1.42
CA PHE A 211 11.17 18.81 -1.81
C PHE A 211 11.06 19.78 -0.63
N ALA A 212 9.97 19.68 0.15
CA ALA A 212 9.79 20.52 1.34
C ALA A 212 10.92 20.29 2.36
N LEU A 213 11.28 19.03 2.60
CA LEU A 213 12.38 18.65 3.50
C LEU A 213 13.71 19.26 3.03
N ARG A 214 14.09 19.05 1.77
CA ARG A 214 15.33 19.60 1.20
C ARG A 214 15.39 21.12 1.31
N LYS A 215 14.28 21.80 1.00
CA LYS A 215 14.18 23.25 1.13
C LYS A 215 14.36 23.70 2.58
N ARG A 216 13.76 23.01 3.54
CA ARG A 216 13.89 23.33 4.97
C ARG A 216 15.31 23.10 5.48
N THR A 217 15.95 21.99 5.11
CA THR A 217 17.34 21.70 5.45
C THR A 217 18.26 22.82 4.95
N HIS A 218 18.10 23.24 3.70
CA HIS A 218 18.90 24.32 3.13
C HIS A 218 18.73 25.64 3.89
N GLN A 219 17.50 26.01 4.26
CA GLN A 219 17.23 27.21 5.06
C GLN A 219 17.88 27.13 6.44
N GLN A 220 17.88 25.95 7.06
CA GLN A 220 18.49 25.74 8.37
C GLN A 220 20.02 25.81 8.31
N GLU A 221 20.62 25.29 7.25
CA GLU A 221 22.06 25.43 6.99
C GLU A 221 22.46 26.90 6.80
N GLN A 222 21.72 27.66 6.01
CA GLN A 222 21.97 29.09 5.83
C GLN A 222 21.87 29.87 7.15
N ALA A 223 20.82 29.61 7.94
CA ALA A 223 20.64 30.26 9.24
C ALA A 223 21.78 29.92 10.21
N ARG A 224 22.21 28.65 10.26
CA ARG A 224 23.38 28.22 11.04
C ARG A 224 24.63 28.97 10.62
N ASP A 225 24.93 29.02 9.33
CA ASP A 225 26.15 29.65 8.83
C ASP A 225 26.16 31.16 9.11
N GLN A 226 25.01 31.81 9.01
CA GLN A 226 24.85 33.21 9.39
C GLN A 226 25.07 33.44 10.89
N LEU A 227 24.53 32.58 11.75
CA LEU A 227 24.74 32.67 13.19
C LEU A 227 26.20 32.45 13.57
N LEU A 228 26.87 31.46 12.96
CA LEU A 228 28.31 31.23 13.17
C LEU A 228 29.15 32.45 12.75
N TRP A 229 28.79 33.09 11.64
CA TRP A 229 29.45 34.31 11.21
C TRP A 229 29.22 35.47 12.19
N GLN A 230 28.00 35.65 12.70
CA GLN A 230 27.68 36.67 13.70
C GLN A 230 28.43 36.45 15.02
N ILE A 231 28.52 35.19 15.49
CA ILE A 231 29.28 34.84 16.69
C ILE A 231 30.73 35.27 16.51
N LYS A 232 31.37 34.88 15.41
CA LYS A 232 32.74 35.25 15.11
C LYS A 232 32.96 36.76 15.10
N ASN A 233 32.09 37.51 14.41
CA ASN A 233 32.20 38.97 14.35
C ASN A 233 32.06 39.61 15.74
N THR A 234 31.11 39.11 16.54
CA THR A 234 30.89 39.61 17.91
C THR A 234 32.09 39.31 18.81
N GLU A 235 32.71 38.13 18.68
CA GLU A 235 33.94 37.78 19.40
C GLU A 235 35.11 38.70 19.02
N GLU A 236 35.29 38.99 17.74
CA GLU A 236 36.30 39.93 17.25
C GLU A 236 36.06 41.35 17.80
N GLU A 237 34.81 41.85 17.77
CA GLU A 237 34.44 43.14 18.36
C GLU A 237 34.68 43.18 19.87
N MET A 238 34.36 42.11 20.60
CA MET A 238 34.65 42.00 22.04
C MET A 238 36.15 42.11 22.31
N THR A 239 37.00 41.40 21.55
CA THR A 239 38.45 41.47 21.74
C THR A 239 39.02 42.86 21.43
N TYR A 240 38.46 43.55 20.43
CA TYR A 240 38.80 44.92 20.13
C TYR A 240 38.41 45.85 21.28
N MET A 241 37.17 45.76 21.78
CA MET A 241 36.71 46.56 22.92
C MET A 241 37.53 46.31 24.19
N GLU A 242 37.91 45.07 24.48
CA GLU A 242 38.79 44.75 25.61
C GLU A 242 40.16 45.41 25.46
N THR A 243 40.70 45.46 24.25
CA THR A 243 41.99 46.10 23.97
C THR A 243 41.90 47.62 24.15
N ASP A 244 40.82 48.23 23.67
CA ASP A 244 40.54 49.66 23.86
C ASP A 244 40.39 50.01 25.34
N ILE A 245 39.68 49.20 26.13
CA ILE A 245 39.56 49.40 27.59
C ILE A 245 40.94 49.36 28.26
N ARG A 246 41.78 48.38 27.93
CA ARG A 246 43.15 48.29 28.48
C ARG A 246 44.00 49.49 28.07
N GLY A 247 43.86 49.96 26.84
CA GLY A 247 44.53 51.16 26.35
C GLY A 247 44.12 52.41 27.12
N LEU A 248 42.81 52.61 27.32
CA LEU A 248 42.27 53.73 28.09
C LEU A 248 42.71 53.71 29.56
N ASP A 249 42.76 52.53 30.19
CA ASP A 249 43.24 52.40 31.57
C ASP A 249 44.73 52.76 31.69
N ALA A 250 45.55 52.31 30.73
CA ALA A 250 46.97 52.69 30.67
C ALA A 250 47.17 54.20 30.49
N ASP A 251 46.41 54.83 29.60
CA ASP A 251 46.42 56.29 29.40
C ASP A 251 46.00 57.04 30.67
N LEU A 252 44.95 56.57 31.34
CA LEU A 252 44.48 57.14 32.59
C LEU A 252 45.56 57.06 33.69
N GLN A 253 46.22 55.93 33.83
CA GLN A 253 47.35 55.77 34.77
C GLN A 253 48.51 56.71 34.43
N ALA A 254 48.88 56.86 33.17
CA ALA A 254 49.94 57.77 32.75
C ALA A 254 49.61 59.24 33.07
N LYS A 255 48.35 59.66 32.84
CA LYS A 255 47.87 61.00 33.21
C LYS A 255 47.79 61.17 34.74
N ALA A 256 47.33 60.16 35.47
CA ALA A 256 47.29 60.17 36.93
C ALA A 256 48.68 60.29 37.56
N ALA A 257 49.70 59.63 36.99
CA ALA A 257 51.09 59.76 37.44
C ALA A 257 51.60 61.20 37.25
N SER A 258 51.30 61.81 36.10
CA SER A 258 51.64 63.22 35.81
C SER A 258 50.95 64.18 36.80
N LEU A 259 49.66 63.95 37.08
CA LEU A 259 48.89 64.72 38.05
C LEU A 259 49.44 64.56 39.47
N LYS A 260 49.76 63.33 39.88
CA LYS A 260 50.34 63.03 41.20
C LYS A 260 51.68 63.74 41.41
N LEU A 261 52.52 63.81 40.38
CA LEU A 261 53.77 64.57 40.40
C LEU A 261 53.50 66.07 40.57
N ALA A 262 52.56 66.64 39.82
CA ALA A 262 52.17 68.04 39.94
C ALA A 262 51.65 68.35 41.36
N HIS A 263 50.75 67.53 41.88
CA HIS A 263 50.21 67.64 43.25
C HIS A 263 51.34 67.56 44.30
N THR A 264 52.26 66.60 44.17
CA THR A 264 53.37 66.43 45.11
C THR A 264 54.34 67.60 45.06
N ARG A 265 54.62 68.15 43.86
CA ARG A 265 55.45 69.35 43.69
C ARG A 265 54.80 70.56 44.35
N LEU A 266 53.51 70.80 44.10
CA LEU A 266 52.75 71.88 44.74
C LEU A 266 52.75 71.75 46.26
N GLU A 267 52.47 70.56 46.78
CA GLU A 267 52.49 70.27 48.22
C GLU A 267 53.87 70.50 48.83
N SER A 268 54.95 70.01 48.20
CA SER A 268 56.31 70.20 48.71
C SER A 268 56.70 71.68 48.79
N ARG A 269 56.16 72.51 47.89
CA ARG A 269 56.42 73.95 47.83
C ARG A 269 55.67 74.74 48.90
N THR A 270 54.68 74.15 49.59
CA THR A 270 54.06 74.79 50.78
C THR A 270 55.00 74.84 51.99
N ARG A 271 56.15 74.15 51.92
CA ARG A 271 57.18 74.12 52.98
C ARG A 271 58.28 75.16 52.79
N ARG A 272 58.17 76.07 51.82
CA ARG A 272 59.17 77.14 51.61
C ARG A 272 59.22 78.07 52.85
N PRO A 273 60.40 78.41 53.38
CA PRO A 273 60.51 79.23 54.58
C PRO A 273 60.37 80.74 54.27
N GLY A 274 59.79 81.49 55.22
CA GLY A 274 59.79 82.96 55.21
C GLY A 274 59.06 83.60 54.03
N VAL A 275 59.68 84.63 53.42
CA VAL A 275 59.08 85.40 52.31
C VAL A 275 58.99 84.61 51.01
N ASP A 276 59.74 83.51 50.87
CA ASP A 276 59.74 82.65 49.69
C ASP A 276 58.51 81.72 49.62
N LEU A 277 57.64 81.72 50.65
CA LEU A 277 56.30 81.10 50.60
C LEU A 277 55.33 81.94 49.76
N CYS A 278 55.73 82.20 48.52
CA CYS A 278 54.95 82.91 47.53
C CYS A 278 53.88 81.97 46.94
N ARG A 279 52.74 82.54 46.58
CA ARG A 279 51.62 81.82 45.98
C ARG A 279 51.97 81.47 44.53
N ASP A 280 52.15 80.18 44.27
CA ASP A 280 52.38 79.70 42.89
C ASP A 280 51.14 80.00 42.02
N GLN A 281 51.36 80.43 40.77
CA GLN A 281 50.32 80.62 39.75
C GLN A 281 50.04 79.34 38.97
#